data_AF-A0A1Y2GEI8-F1
#
_entry.id   AF-A0A1Y2GEI8-F1
#
_cell.length_a   1.000
_cell.length_b   1.000
_cell.length_c   1.000
_cell.angle_alpha   90.00
_cell.angle_beta   90.00
_cell.angle_gamma   90.00
#
_symmetry.space_group_name_H-M   'P 1'
#
loop_
_entity.id
_entity.type
_entity.pdbx_description
1 polymer ?
#
loop_
_entity_poly.entity_id
_entity_poly.type
_entity_poly.pdbx_seq_one_letter_code
_entity_poly.pdbx_strand_id
1 'polypeptide(L)'
;MLHPIIYTEYVYRGRGRRGSPEPWPQDLIQSYSSHSPKVSRLLKNFTMRFSVVAAIAALASIASAQSAYFPFAPQGPCVSQCTNSVGKTFFANYNDIDEYNQYFIISLSYTFERGTPTTRDFMTKAGICMSSCPQNELDLYTADYSPKLEWYKANKNLPIPPRP
;
A
#
# COMPACT_ATOMS: atom_id res chain seq x y z
N MET A 1 -25.05 -42.67 -4.45
CA MET A 1 -26.24 -41.81 -4.67
C MET A 1 -25.79 -40.37 -4.48
N LEU A 2 -25.53 -39.69 -5.60
CA LEU A 2 -25.00 -38.32 -5.66
C LEU A 2 -26.14 -37.32 -5.53
N HIS A 3 -25.99 -36.32 -4.66
CA HIS A 3 -26.89 -35.17 -4.56
C HIS A 3 -26.49 -34.09 -5.59
N PRO A 4 -27.43 -33.47 -6.30
CA PRO A 4 -27.14 -32.34 -7.18
C PRO A 4 -27.20 -31.01 -6.41
N ILE A 5 -26.21 -30.15 -6.66
CA ILE A 5 -26.18 -28.74 -6.24
C ILE A 5 -26.89 -27.92 -7.33
N ILE A 6 -27.95 -27.21 -6.97
CA ILE A 6 -28.65 -26.26 -7.84
C ILE A 6 -27.88 -24.94 -7.82
N TYR A 7 -27.30 -24.57 -8.96
CA TYR A 7 -26.75 -23.25 -9.23
C TYR A 7 -27.88 -22.32 -9.71
N THR A 8 -28.07 -21.19 -9.06
CA THR A 8 -28.87 -20.07 -9.59
C THR A 8 -27.97 -19.15 -10.43
N GLU A 9 -28.16 -19.18 -11.75
CA GLU A 9 -27.57 -18.21 -12.68
C GLU A 9 -28.41 -16.92 -12.69
N TYR A 10 -27.77 -15.79 -12.40
CA TYR A 10 -28.30 -14.47 -12.76
C TYR A 10 -27.85 -14.14 -14.19
N VAL A 11 -28.83 -14.09 -15.09
CA VAL A 11 -28.69 -13.73 -16.50
C VAL A 11 -28.40 -12.23 -16.63
N TYR A 12 -27.18 -11.86 -17.02
CA TYR A 12 -26.90 -10.55 -17.63
C TYR A 12 -26.67 -10.72 -19.13
N ARG A 13 -27.69 -10.32 -19.90
CA ARG A 13 -27.67 -10.29 -21.37
C ARG A 13 -27.31 -8.89 -21.82
N GLY A 14 -26.10 -8.69 -22.32
CA GLY A 14 -25.65 -7.44 -22.94
C GLY A 14 -24.70 -7.70 -24.11
N ARG A 15 -25.22 -7.60 -25.33
CA ARG A 15 -24.52 -7.79 -26.61
C ARG A 15 -23.35 -6.81 -26.82
N GLY A 16 -22.17 -7.37 -27.03
CA GLY A 16 -21.30 -7.19 -28.20
C GLY A 16 -20.80 -5.79 -28.60
N ARG A 17 -19.47 -5.65 -28.70
CA ARG A 17 -18.75 -5.24 -29.93
C ARG A 17 -17.23 -5.44 -29.76
N ARG A 18 -16.60 -5.95 -30.82
CA ARG A 18 -15.14 -5.97 -31.02
C ARG A 18 -14.60 -4.54 -31.08
N GLY A 19 -13.52 -4.28 -30.36
CA GLY A 19 -12.71 -3.06 -30.45
C GLY A 19 -11.45 -3.25 -29.60
N SER A 20 -10.29 -3.02 -30.22
CA SER A 20 -8.94 -3.06 -29.63
C SER A 20 -8.78 -2.19 -28.36
N PRO A 21 -7.75 -2.45 -27.53
CA PRO A 21 -7.43 -1.61 -26.38
C PRO A 21 -6.71 -0.33 -26.82
N GLU A 22 -7.32 0.82 -26.53
CA GLU A 22 -6.68 2.15 -26.59
C GLU A 22 -6.51 2.70 -25.14
N PRO A 23 -5.48 3.51 -24.85
CA PRO A 23 -5.08 3.86 -23.48
C PRO A 23 -5.98 4.94 -22.86
N TRP A 24 -6.07 4.92 -21.52
CA TRP A 24 -6.86 5.86 -20.73
C TRP A 24 -6.34 7.31 -20.81
N PRO A 25 -7.25 8.31 -20.88
CA PRO A 25 -6.92 9.73 -21.04
C PRO A 25 -6.50 10.43 -19.73
N GLN A 26 -5.55 11.36 -19.83
CA GLN A 26 -4.94 12.15 -18.75
C GLN A 26 -5.56 13.55 -18.55
N ASP A 27 -6.88 13.73 -18.63
CA ASP A 27 -7.46 15.07 -18.56
C ASP A 27 -8.55 15.21 -17.49
N LEU A 28 -8.18 15.12 -16.22
CA LEU A 28 -9.02 15.58 -15.11
C LEU A 28 -8.21 16.17 -13.94
N ILE A 29 -7.28 17.10 -14.22
CA ILE A 29 -6.83 18.07 -13.20
C ILE A 29 -6.70 19.45 -13.85
N GLN A 30 -7.84 20.09 -14.14
CA GLN A 30 -7.89 21.54 -14.32
C GLN A 30 -9.29 22.07 -14.06
N SER A 31 -9.70 21.99 -12.79
CA SER A 31 -10.81 22.78 -12.25
C SER A 31 -10.34 23.55 -11.02
N TYR A 32 -9.56 24.60 -11.30
CA TYR A 32 -9.24 25.75 -10.42
C TYR A 32 -8.44 26.66 -11.35
N SER A 33 -8.91 27.80 -11.84
CA SER A 33 -9.51 28.91 -11.11
C SER A 33 -10.18 29.87 -12.09
N SER A 34 -11.36 30.33 -11.71
CA SER A 34 -12.26 31.25 -12.40
C SER A 34 -11.79 32.72 -12.31
N HIS A 35 -11.91 33.44 -13.43
CA HIS A 35 -12.26 34.86 -13.63
C HIS A 35 -11.33 36.03 -13.20
N SER A 36 -10.67 36.61 -14.23
CA SER A 36 -10.67 38.04 -14.70
C SER A 36 -10.18 39.22 -13.80
N PRO A 37 -9.87 40.44 -14.33
CA PRO A 37 -9.83 40.96 -15.72
C PRO A 37 -8.57 41.78 -16.16
N LYS A 38 -8.41 41.88 -17.49
CA LYS A 38 -7.88 42.98 -18.34
C LYS A 38 -7.02 44.10 -17.70
N VAL A 39 -5.75 44.18 -18.11
CA VAL A 39 -4.99 45.45 -18.18
C VAL A 39 -4.26 45.55 -19.52
N SER A 40 -4.71 46.49 -20.35
CA SER A 40 -4.00 47.00 -21.53
C SER A 40 -2.74 47.77 -21.14
N ARG A 41 -1.62 47.52 -21.82
CA ARG A 41 -0.61 48.51 -22.28
C ARG A 41 0.59 47.75 -22.87
N LEU A 42 0.79 47.84 -24.18
CA LEU A 42 1.72 48.78 -24.83
C LEU A 42 3.20 48.58 -24.41
N LEU A 43 3.96 48.19 -25.43
CA LEU A 43 5.28 48.70 -25.81
C LEU A 43 6.55 48.03 -25.29
N LYS A 44 7.41 47.82 -26.29
CA LYS A 44 8.86 48.00 -26.34
C LYS A 44 9.73 46.79 -26.04
N ASN A 45 10.20 46.21 -27.14
CA ASN A 45 11.60 45.86 -27.40
C ASN A 45 12.55 46.18 -26.25
N PHE A 46 12.98 45.13 -25.55
CA PHE A 46 14.27 45.10 -24.87
C PHE A 46 14.98 43.82 -25.24
N THR A 47 15.94 43.95 -26.14
CA THR A 47 17.01 42.98 -26.32
C THR A 47 18.07 43.25 -25.25
N MET A 48 18.27 42.37 -24.27
CA MET A 48 19.63 42.05 -23.80
C MET A 48 19.65 40.77 -22.96
N ARG A 49 20.67 39.97 -23.26
CA ARG A 49 21.08 38.70 -22.67
C ARG A 49 21.33 38.81 -21.17
N PHE A 50 20.79 37.88 -20.39
CA PHE A 50 21.33 37.50 -19.09
C PHE A 50 21.36 35.97 -18.98
N SER A 51 22.58 35.48 -18.77
CA SER A 51 22.93 34.12 -18.36
C SER A 51 22.18 33.70 -17.10
N VAL A 52 21.50 32.55 -17.08
CA VAL A 52 21.36 31.69 -15.89
C VAL A 52 21.11 30.24 -16.37
N VAL A 53 21.94 29.35 -15.85
CA VAL A 53 21.88 27.89 -15.94
C VAL A 53 20.50 27.37 -15.51
N ALA A 54 19.72 26.77 -16.42
CA ALA A 54 18.54 26.02 -16.02
C ALA A 54 18.99 24.65 -15.48
N ALA A 55 19.19 24.59 -14.17
CA ALA A 55 19.36 23.34 -13.46
C ALA A 55 18.10 22.48 -13.67
N ILE A 56 18.27 21.36 -14.37
CA ILE A 56 17.25 20.31 -14.41
C ILE A 56 17.21 19.75 -12.99
N ALA A 57 16.25 20.19 -12.19
CA ALA A 57 15.97 19.58 -10.91
C ALA A 57 15.52 18.15 -11.20
N ALA A 58 16.44 17.19 -11.07
CA ALA A 58 16.10 15.79 -11.00
C ALA A 58 15.09 15.64 -9.86
N LEU A 59 13.86 15.25 -10.18
CA LEU A 59 12.98 14.64 -9.22
C LEU A 59 13.65 13.32 -8.84
N ALA A 60 14.58 13.38 -7.89
CA ALA A 60 14.92 12.22 -7.09
C ALA A 60 13.59 11.87 -6.40
N SER A 61 12.89 10.89 -6.95
CA SER A 61 11.86 10.19 -6.22
C SER A 61 12.50 9.84 -4.89
N ILE A 62 11.95 10.38 -3.80
CA ILE A 62 12.19 9.82 -2.49
C ILE A 62 11.54 8.45 -2.60
N ALA A 63 12.30 7.47 -3.10
CA ALA A 63 12.00 6.08 -2.90
C ALA A 63 12.05 5.94 -1.38
N SER A 64 10.87 6.02 -0.75
CA SER A 64 10.66 5.39 0.53
C SER A 64 11.32 4.03 0.41
N ALA A 65 12.33 3.77 1.24
CA ALA A 65 13.13 2.56 1.23
C ALA A 65 12.25 1.35 1.60
N GLN A 66 11.32 1.01 0.73
CA GLN A 66 10.57 -0.23 0.72
C GLN A 66 11.52 -1.25 0.12
N SER A 67 11.77 -2.35 0.82
CA SER A 67 12.67 -3.35 0.27
C SER A 67 12.05 -3.98 -0.96
N ALA A 68 12.92 -4.41 -1.88
CA ALA A 68 12.50 -5.17 -3.04
C ALA A 68 11.81 -6.50 -2.65
N TYR A 69 12.07 -6.99 -1.43
CA TYR A 69 11.49 -8.23 -0.93
C TYR A 69 10.13 -8.02 -0.25
N PHE A 70 10.02 -7.05 0.65
CA PHE A 70 8.80 -6.73 1.40
C PHE A 70 8.37 -5.29 1.08
N PRO A 71 7.60 -5.08 -0.01
CA PRO A 71 7.34 -3.76 -0.58
C PRO A 71 6.17 -3.04 0.11
N PHE A 72 6.14 -3.04 1.44
CA PHE A 72 5.07 -2.41 2.21
C PHE A 72 5.62 -1.30 3.07
N ALA A 73 4.87 -0.20 3.16
CA ALA A 73 5.23 0.87 4.06
C ALA A 73 5.08 0.42 5.52
N PRO A 74 5.92 0.95 6.44
CA PRO A 74 5.64 0.88 7.86
C PRO A 74 4.29 1.53 8.16
N GLN A 75 3.46 0.87 8.97
CA GLN A 75 2.10 1.34 9.29
C GLN A 75 2.09 2.47 10.35
N GLY A 76 3.27 2.90 10.79
CA GLY A 76 3.48 3.91 11.82
C GLY A 76 3.93 3.33 13.16
N PRO A 77 4.46 4.18 14.06
CA PRO A 77 5.07 3.73 15.31
C PRO A 77 4.08 3.12 16.30
N CYS A 78 2.83 3.60 16.37
CA CYS A 78 1.84 3.08 17.32
C CYS A 78 1.41 1.66 16.94
N VAL A 79 1.01 1.46 15.68
CA VAL A 79 0.61 0.14 15.18
C VAL A 79 1.75 -0.86 15.29
N SER A 80 2.97 -0.46 14.92
CA SER A 80 4.16 -1.32 15.00
C SER A 80 4.52 -1.67 16.45
N GLN A 81 4.37 -0.74 17.40
CA GLN A 81 4.58 -1.03 18.82
C GLN A 81 3.53 -2.02 19.34
N CYS A 82 2.27 -1.86 18.94
CA CYS A 82 1.19 -2.75 19.34
C CYS A 82 1.38 -4.18 18.83
N THR A 83 1.66 -4.37 17.53
CA THR A 83 1.93 -5.70 16.99
C THR A 83 3.16 -6.33 17.65
N ASN A 84 4.24 -5.57 17.82
CA ASN A 84 5.46 -6.08 18.40
C ASN A 84 5.31 -6.47 19.89
N SER A 85 4.67 -5.61 20.69
CA SER A 85 4.43 -5.85 22.11
C SER A 85 3.55 -7.08 22.32
N VAL A 86 2.41 -7.14 21.61
CA VAL A 86 1.50 -8.29 21.69
C VAL A 86 2.17 -9.55 21.15
N GLY A 87 2.85 -9.47 20.01
CA GLY A 87 3.55 -10.57 19.37
C GLY A 87 4.59 -11.20 20.29
N LYS A 88 5.35 -10.38 21.04
CA LYS A 88 6.30 -10.85 22.06
C LYS A 88 5.68 -11.66 23.18
N THR A 89 4.38 -11.51 23.45
CA THR A 89 3.66 -12.35 24.43
C THR A 89 3.36 -13.75 23.91
N PHE A 90 3.30 -13.95 22.58
CA PHE A 90 3.09 -15.25 21.96
C PHE A 90 4.42 -15.90 21.54
N PHE A 91 5.40 -15.07 21.17
CA PHE A 91 6.68 -15.51 20.67
C PHE A 91 7.76 -14.50 21.05
N ALA A 92 8.66 -14.88 21.96
CA ALA A 92 9.68 -13.96 22.48
C ALA A 92 10.56 -13.32 21.40
N ASN A 93 10.80 -14.04 20.28
CA ASN A 93 11.59 -13.56 19.15
C ASN A 93 10.74 -12.90 18.04
N TYR A 94 9.52 -12.47 18.36
CA TYR A 94 8.63 -11.82 17.41
C TYR A 94 9.28 -10.60 16.75
N ASN A 95 9.25 -10.58 15.43
CA ASN A 95 9.81 -9.54 14.59
C ASN A 95 9.03 -9.48 13.27
N ASP A 96 8.10 -8.53 13.16
CA ASP A 96 7.33 -8.22 11.95
C ASP A 96 7.86 -6.98 11.22
N ILE A 97 9.07 -6.52 11.57
CA ILE A 97 9.67 -5.27 11.08
C ILE A 97 10.88 -5.55 10.17
N ASP A 98 11.77 -6.45 10.56
CA ASP A 98 12.98 -6.80 9.80
C ASP A 98 12.72 -8.05 8.95
N GLU A 99 12.45 -7.84 7.67
CA GLU A 99 12.12 -8.85 6.68
C GLU A 99 13.26 -9.83 6.37
N TYR A 100 14.49 -9.50 6.77
CA TYR A 100 15.66 -10.37 6.64
C TYR A 100 15.89 -11.23 7.88
N ASN A 101 15.11 -11.04 8.95
CA ASN A 101 15.22 -11.83 10.15
C ASN A 101 14.61 -13.23 9.96
N GLN A 102 15.28 -14.26 10.47
CA GLN A 102 14.79 -15.65 10.44
C GLN A 102 13.39 -15.84 11.05
N TYR A 103 12.98 -14.92 11.93
CA TYR A 103 11.70 -14.95 12.62
C TYR A 103 10.60 -14.16 11.92
N PHE A 104 10.88 -13.48 10.81
CA PHE A 104 9.93 -12.60 10.12
C PHE A 104 8.66 -13.31 9.67
N ILE A 105 8.80 -14.35 8.86
CA ILE A 105 7.66 -15.13 8.33
C ILE A 105 6.87 -15.79 9.47
N ILE A 106 7.55 -16.30 10.50
CA ILE A 106 6.89 -16.90 11.67
C ILE A 106 6.08 -15.83 12.41
N SER A 107 6.60 -14.61 12.55
CA SER A 107 5.91 -13.50 13.21
C SER A 107 4.66 -13.07 12.43
N LEU A 108 4.75 -13.02 11.10
CA LEU A 108 3.60 -12.74 10.24
C LEU A 108 2.50 -13.83 10.31
N SER A 109 2.86 -15.07 10.64
CA SER A 109 1.87 -16.16 10.78
C SER A 109 0.83 -15.89 11.88
N TYR A 110 1.21 -15.18 12.95
CA TYR A 110 0.29 -14.79 14.02
C TYR A 110 -0.80 -13.83 13.53
N THR A 111 -0.52 -13.07 12.46
CA THR A 111 -1.50 -12.17 11.83
C THR A 111 -2.29 -12.88 10.72
N PHE A 112 -1.63 -13.71 9.92
CA PHE A 112 -2.14 -14.14 8.61
C PHE A 112 -2.49 -15.62 8.47
N GLU A 113 -2.05 -16.51 9.37
CA GLU A 113 -2.39 -17.93 9.31
C GLU A 113 -3.81 -18.18 9.83
N ARG A 114 -4.77 -18.22 8.91
CA ARG A 114 -6.20 -18.28 9.26
C ARG A 114 -6.57 -19.59 9.94
N GLY A 115 -7.60 -19.52 10.80
CA GLY A 115 -8.23 -20.72 11.39
C GLY A 115 -7.52 -21.28 12.61
N THR A 116 -6.46 -20.63 13.09
CA THR A 116 -5.80 -21.02 14.34
C THR A 116 -6.35 -20.21 15.53
N PRO A 117 -6.46 -20.81 16.74
CA PRO A 117 -6.77 -20.06 17.95
C PRO A 117 -5.76 -18.95 18.21
N THR A 118 -4.49 -19.20 17.93
CA THR A 118 -3.38 -18.28 18.14
C THR A 118 -3.52 -17.00 17.32
N THR A 119 -3.92 -17.11 16.05
CA THR A 119 -4.14 -15.94 15.19
C THR A 119 -5.34 -15.12 15.66
N ARG A 120 -6.44 -15.78 16.07
CA ARG A 120 -7.60 -15.06 16.64
C ARG A 120 -7.21 -14.30 17.89
N ASP A 121 -6.47 -14.93 18.80
CA ASP A 121 -6.08 -14.33 20.07
C ASP A 121 -5.07 -13.19 19.86
N PHE A 122 -4.12 -13.36 18.94
CA PHE A 122 -3.20 -12.29 18.53
C PHE A 122 -3.96 -11.10 17.93
N MET A 123 -4.82 -11.33 16.93
CA MET A 123 -5.60 -10.28 16.27
C MET A 123 -6.51 -9.53 17.26
N THR A 124 -7.08 -10.26 18.23
CA THR A 124 -7.89 -9.67 19.29
C THR A 124 -7.06 -8.74 20.19
N LYS A 125 -5.94 -9.24 20.73
CA LYS A 125 -5.07 -8.45 21.62
C LYS A 125 -4.41 -7.28 20.91
N ALA A 126 -3.94 -7.50 19.68
CA ALA A 126 -3.36 -6.48 18.84
C ALA A 126 -4.40 -5.41 18.49
N GLY A 127 -5.63 -5.81 18.11
CA GLY A 127 -6.74 -4.90 17.85
C GLY A 127 -7.12 -4.04 19.06
N ILE A 128 -7.13 -4.62 20.27
CA ILE A 128 -7.35 -3.86 21.52
C ILE A 128 -6.24 -2.84 21.75
N CYS A 129 -4.97 -3.19 21.51
CA CYS A 129 -3.88 -2.23 21.62
C CYS A 129 -4.01 -1.11 20.57
N MET A 130 -4.33 -1.48 19.33
CA MET A 130 -4.44 -0.56 18.20
C MET A 130 -5.62 0.39 18.32
N SER A 131 -6.63 0.13 19.14
CA SER A 131 -7.82 0.98 19.24
C SER A 131 -7.52 2.42 19.70
N SER A 132 -6.35 2.66 20.31
CA SER A 132 -5.88 4.00 20.69
C SER A 132 -4.91 4.64 19.70
N CYS A 133 -4.57 3.96 18.59
CA CYS A 133 -3.62 4.49 17.62
C CYS A 133 -4.21 5.62 16.76
N PRO A 134 -3.36 6.52 16.23
CA PRO A 134 -3.79 7.55 15.30
C PRO A 134 -4.53 6.97 14.09
N GLN A 135 -5.61 7.62 13.67
CA GLN A 135 -6.46 7.13 12.58
C GLN A 135 -5.67 6.90 11.29
N ASN A 136 -4.72 7.76 10.96
CA ASN A 136 -3.89 7.61 9.76
C ASN A 136 -3.03 6.33 9.79
N GLU A 137 -2.58 5.87 10.95
CA GLU A 137 -1.85 4.60 11.09
C GLU A 137 -2.80 3.40 10.92
N LEU A 138 -4.02 3.50 11.45
CA LEU A 138 -5.06 2.48 11.29
C LEU A 138 -5.52 2.35 9.83
N ASP A 139 -5.61 3.47 9.12
CA ASP A 139 -5.95 3.50 7.71
C ASP A 139 -4.86 2.81 6.88
N LEU A 140 -3.58 3.08 7.17
CA LEU A 140 -2.44 2.37 6.55
C LEU A 140 -2.45 0.88 6.89
N TYR A 141 -2.71 0.52 8.15
CA TYR A 141 -2.83 -0.88 8.57
C TYR A 141 -3.90 -1.62 7.76
N THR A 142 -5.07 -1.00 7.63
CA THR A 142 -6.23 -1.57 6.94
C THR A 142 -5.99 -1.68 5.44
N ALA A 143 -5.44 -0.63 4.81
CA ALA A 143 -5.12 -0.61 3.39
C ALA A 143 -4.11 -1.70 3.02
N ASP A 144 -3.10 -1.90 3.87
CA ASP A 144 -2.05 -2.90 3.64
C ASP A 144 -2.45 -4.34 3.99
N TYR A 145 -3.53 -4.55 4.75
CA TYR A 145 -3.83 -5.87 5.33
C TYR A 145 -4.01 -6.95 4.25
N SER A 146 -4.89 -6.70 3.27
CA SER A 146 -5.16 -7.65 2.18
C SER A 146 -3.93 -7.93 1.31
N PRO A 147 -3.21 -6.91 0.78
CA PRO A 147 -2.04 -7.18 -0.03
C PRO A 147 -0.89 -7.81 0.76
N LYS A 148 -0.70 -7.48 2.05
CA LYS A 148 0.26 -8.19 2.92
C LYS A 148 -0.10 -9.66 3.12
N LEU A 149 -1.39 -9.98 3.28
CA LEU A 149 -1.86 -11.36 3.38
C LEU A 149 -1.58 -12.15 2.09
N GLU A 150 -1.82 -11.54 0.93
CA GLU A 150 -1.52 -12.16 -0.37
C GLU A 150 -0.01 -12.41 -0.54
N TRP A 151 0.81 -11.40 -0.24
CA TRP A 151 2.26 -11.54 -0.24
C TRP A 151 2.72 -12.64 0.72
N TYR A 152 2.21 -12.67 1.95
CA TYR A 152 2.56 -13.69 2.94
C TYR A 152 2.27 -15.10 2.42
N LYS A 153 1.08 -15.32 1.86
CA LYS A 153 0.71 -16.63 1.29
C LYS A 153 1.64 -17.07 0.16
N ALA A 154 2.05 -16.14 -0.70
CA ALA A 154 2.95 -16.41 -1.81
C ALA A 154 4.40 -16.69 -1.34
N ASN A 155 4.82 -16.11 -0.22
CA ASN A 155 6.23 -16.10 0.20
C ASN A 155 6.53 -16.94 1.46
N LYS A 156 5.55 -17.40 2.24
CA LYS A 156 5.77 -18.05 3.55
C LYS A 156 6.58 -19.34 3.54
N ASN A 157 6.73 -19.97 2.36
CA ASN A 157 7.51 -21.21 2.20
C ASN A 157 8.83 -20.97 1.42
N LEU A 158 9.14 -19.72 1.08
CA LEU A 158 10.36 -19.36 0.38
C LEU A 158 11.50 -19.10 1.37
N PRO A 159 12.75 -19.38 0.99
CA PRO A 159 13.90 -18.99 1.80
C PRO A 159 13.96 -17.47 1.92
N ILE A 160 14.42 -17.00 3.08
CA ILE A 160 14.65 -15.58 3.34
C ILE A 160 15.79 -15.11 2.43
N PRO A 161 15.60 -14.02 1.67
CA PRO A 161 16.65 -13.53 0.80
C PRO A 161 17.85 -13.03 1.60
N PRO A 162 19.06 -13.05 1.03
CA PRO A 162 20.21 -12.40 1.64
C PRO A 162 19.95 -10.90 1.80
N ARG A 163 20.46 -10.32 2.88
CA ARG A 163 20.44 -8.86 3.09
C ARG A 163 21.31 -8.20 1.99
N PRO A 164 20.80 -7.19 1.27
CA PRO A 164 21.55 -6.47 0.25
C PRO A 164 22.70 -5.64 0.84
#